data_AF-A0AAJ2BQP8-F1
#
_entry.id   AF-A0AAJ2BQP8-F1
#
_cell.length_a   1.000
_cell.length_b   1.000
_cell.length_c   1.000
_cell.angle_alpha   90.00
_cell.angle_beta   90.00
_cell.angle_gamma   90.00
#
_symmetry.space_group_name_H-M   'P 1'
#
loop_
_entity.id
_entity.type
_entity.pdbx_description
1 polymer ?
#
loop_
_entity_poly.entity_id
_entity_poly.type
_entity_poly.pdbx_seq_one_letter_code
_entity_poly.pdbx_strand_id
1 'polypeptide(L)'
;MGRTAGGRQGARTLGEEGAIAWLPTLLRGRPRRAADLVRQPRSRRPAQLWLVILDHSASTRRHGALAQAKGLLADWFEQAYRQRVRVAVLQAAGDQPEWSFQGQRSGQALQVWLDTLGAGGGTPLLAGLEEARTWLEGRRRRHPGEECQLLLVTDGRLRELAGLAVPACRTLVLDIELGPVRLGRATELARRLGAEYRHLEEVPEI
;
A
#
# COMPACT_ATOMS: atom_id res chain seq x y z
N MET A 1 -5.77 33.83 34.94
CA MET A 1 -5.50 32.38 35.04
C MET A 1 -6.01 31.71 33.77
N GLY A 2 -5.13 31.18 32.92
CA GLY A 2 -5.53 30.47 31.71
C GLY A 2 -4.30 29.86 31.03
N ARG A 3 -4.07 28.56 31.24
CA ARG A 3 -3.05 27.79 30.52
C ARG A 3 -3.71 26.55 29.95
N THR A 4 -3.95 26.56 28.65
CA THR A 4 -4.10 25.36 27.83
C THR A 4 -2.77 25.11 27.12
N ALA A 5 -2.22 23.90 27.26
CA ALA A 5 -1.36 23.25 26.26
C ALA A 5 -0.85 21.91 26.80
N GLY A 6 -1.67 20.86 26.66
CA GLY A 6 -1.22 19.47 26.73
C GLY A 6 -1.03 18.92 25.31
N GLY A 7 0.03 19.34 24.62
CA GLY A 7 0.39 18.85 23.29
C GLY A 7 1.39 17.71 23.39
N ARG A 8 0.94 16.49 23.11
CA ARG A 8 1.71 15.23 23.11
C ARG A 8 3.00 15.35 22.28
N GLN A 9 4.13 15.13 22.93
CA GLN A 9 5.45 14.99 22.31
C GLN A 9 5.56 13.61 21.64
N GLY A 10 5.45 13.56 20.31
CA GLY A 10 5.93 12.43 19.53
C GLY A 10 7.46 12.47 19.43
N ALA A 11 8.11 11.37 19.78
CA ALA A 11 9.56 11.22 19.80
C ALA A 11 10.19 11.63 18.46
N ARG A 12 11.18 12.53 18.52
CA ARG A 12 11.96 12.99 17.37
C ARG A 12 13.11 12.02 17.20
N THR A 13 13.03 11.14 16.20
CA THR A 13 14.11 10.23 15.83
C THR A 13 15.32 11.06 15.37
N LEU A 14 16.47 10.83 16.02
CA LEU A 14 17.76 11.38 15.63
C LEU A 14 18.26 10.61 14.40
N GLY A 15 18.18 11.22 13.23
CA GLY A 15 18.71 10.63 12.00
C GLY A 15 18.66 11.61 10.85
N GLU A 16 19.85 12.00 10.39
CA GLU A 16 20.16 12.91 9.28
C GLU A 16 19.81 14.40 9.51
N GLU A 17 20.85 15.18 9.69
CA GLU A 17 20.79 16.61 9.96
C GLU A 17 19.92 17.37 8.93
N GLY A 18 18.77 17.87 9.36
CA GLY A 18 17.86 18.65 8.52
C GLY A 18 18.53 19.89 7.90
N ALA A 19 17.94 20.38 6.80
CA ALA A 19 18.38 21.58 6.12
C ALA A 19 18.47 22.78 7.10
N ILE A 20 19.45 23.65 6.89
CA ILE A 20 19.65 24.83 7.72
C ILE A 20 18.46 25.77 7.53
N ALA A 21 17.79 26.09 8.64
CA ALA A 21 16.76 27.11 8.70
C ALA A 21 17.45 28.48 8.72
N TRP A 22 17.83 29.02 7.55
CA TRP A 22 18.60 30.27 7.47
C TRP A 22 17.92 31.45 8.17
N LEU A 23 16.60 31.62 8.02
CA LEU A 23 15.88 32.72 8.65
C LEU A 23 15.92 32.65 10.20
N PRO A 24 15.50 31.55 10.87
CA PRO A 24 15.69 31.40 12.31
C PRO A 24 17.15 31.45 12.78
N THR A 25 18.10 30.99 11.95
CA THR A 25 19.54 31.04 12.26
C THR A 25 20.02 32.49 12.31
N LEU A 26 19.71 33.29 11.30
CA LEU A 26 20.14 34.69 11.21
C LEU A 26 19.44 35.59 12.24
N LEU A 27 18.20 35.26 12.62
CA LEU A 27 17.49 35.94 13.72
C LEU A 27 18.17 35.73 15.09
N ARG A 28 19.01 34.70 15.25
CA ARG A 28 19.86 34.49 16.42
C ARG A 28 21.22 35.18 16.32
N GLY A 29 21.46 35.93 15.25
CA GLY A 29 22.72 36.57 14.93
C GLY A 29 23.52 35.83 13.86
N ARG A 30 24.69 36.36 13.52
CA ARG A 30 25.58 35.76 12.53
C ARG A 30 26.21 34.49 13.10
N PRO A 31 25.94 33.29 12.54
CA PRO A 31 26.50 32.04 13.06
C PRO A 31 28.02 32.04 12.90
N ARG A 32 28.74 31.64 13.95
CA ARG A 32 30.21 31.52 13.95
C ARG A 32 30.66 30.07 14.07
N ARG A 33 29.79 29.19 14.55
CA ARG A 33 30.02 27.76 14.73
C ARG A 33 28.84 26.95 14.19
N ALA A 34 29.07 25.69 13.83
CA ALA A 34 28.03 24.80 13.33
C ALA A 34 26.86 24.60 14.33
N ALA A 35 27.14 24.70 15.64
CA ALA A 35 26.13 24.64 16.70
C ALA A 35 25.16 25.83 16.71
N ASP A 36 25.51 26.93 16.06
CA ASP A 36 24.65 28.13 15.96
C ASP A 36 23.57 27.97 14.88
N LEU A 37 23.72 26.97 14.01
CA LEU A 37 22.78 26.70 12.91
C LEU A 37 21.51 26.07 13.45
N VAL A 38 20.37 26.76 13.26
CA VAL A 38 19.06 26.19 13.54
C VAL A 38 18.70 25.27 12.40
N ARG A 39 18.57 23.97 12.68
CA ARG A 39 18.12 22.99 11.69
C ARG A 39 16.61 22.89 11.67
N GLN A 40 16.02 22.85 10.48
CA GLN A 40 14.60 22.52 10.36
C GLN A 40 14.40 21.07 10.85
N PRO A 41 13.50 20.83 11.82
CA PRO A 41 13.04 19.47 12.05
C PRO A 41 12.37 18.97 10.79
N ARG A 42 13.00 18.00 10.13
CA ARG A 42 12.33 17.23 9.09
C ARG A 42 11.30 16.35 9.78
N SER A 43 10.07 16.87 9.91
CA SER A 43 8.89 16.00 9.95
C SER A 43 8.68 15.43 8.54
N ARG A 44 9.64 14.66 8.03
CA ARG A 44 9.39 13.86 6.84
C ARG A 44 8.61 12.65 7.34
N ARG A 45 7.30 12.61 7.07
CA ARG A 45 6.60 11.33 7.08
C ARG A 45 7.42 10.37 6.20
N PRO A 46 7.63 9.11 6.63
CA PRO A 46 8.33 8.13 5.81
C PRO A 46 7.69 8.09 4.43
N ALA A 47 8.51 7.89 3.39
CA ALA A 47 7.98 7.68 2.05
C ALA A 47 7.07 6.44 2.12
N GLN A 48 5.90 6.51 1.49
CA GLN A 48 4.95 5.42 1.53
C GLN A 48 4.85 4.77 0.15
N LEU A 49 4.69 3.46 0.17
CA LEU A 49 4.43 2.61 -0.98
C LEU A 49 3.17 1.79 -0.71
N TRP A 50 2.20 1.89 -1.59
CA TRP A 50 1.06 0.98 -1.62
C TRP A 50 1.27 0.00 -2.76
N LEU A 51 1.37 -1.28 -2.41
CA LEU A 51 1.41 -2.39 -3.35
C LEU A 51 0.00 -2.99 -3.43
N VAL A 52 -0.47 -3.20 -4.64
CA VAL A 52 -1.75 -3.87 -4.91
C VAL A 52 -1.46 -5.17 -5.62
N ILE A 53 -1.97 -6.28 -5.09
CA ILE A 53 -1.98 -7.56 -5.81
C ILE A 53 -3.44 -7.87 -6.12
N LEU A 54 -3.77 -8.00 -7.40
CA LEU A 54 -5.10 -8.34 -7.85
C LEU A 54 -5.13 -9.79 -8.33
N ASP A 55 -5.89 -10.62 -7.65
CA ASP A 55 -6.25 -11.96 -8.10
C ASP A 55 -7.50 -11.86 -8.98
N HIS A 56 -7.30 -12.03 -10.28
CA HIS A 56 -8.38 -12.00 -11.27
C HIS A 56 -8.55 -13.38 -11.90
N SER A 57 -9.47 -14.17 -11.31
CA SER A 57 -9.94 -15.43 -11.89
C SER A 57 -11.08 -15.19 -12.88
N ALA A 58 -11.24 -16.04 -13.91
CA ALA A 58 -12.27 -15.84 -14.94
C ALA A 58 -13.71 -15.91 -14.38
N SER A 59 -13.86 -16.30 -13.11
CA SER A 59 -15.15 -16.43 -12.44
C SER A 59 -15.71 -15.12 -11.85
N THR A 60 -14.94 -14.02 -11.87
CA THR A 60 -15.40 -12.68 -11.44
C THR A 60 -16.42 -12.04 -12.39
N ARG A 61 -16.73 -12.69 -13.52
CA ARG A 61 -17.63 -12.19 -14.58
C ARG A 61 -19.13 -12.19 -14.19
N ARG A 62 -19.53 -12.85 -13.10
CA ARG A 62 -20.95 -13.22 -12.88
C ARG A 62 -21.77 -12.38 -11.89
N HIS A 63 -21.18 -11.51 -11.06
CA HIS A 63 -21.96 -10.92 -9.94
C HIS A 63 -21.66 -9.45 -9.58
N GLY A 64 -21.05 -8.63 -10.44
CA GLY A 64 -20.81 -7.21 -10.13
C GLY A 64 -19.69 -6.94 -9.10
N ALA A 65 -19.09 -7.99 -8.51
CA ALA A 65 -17.96 -7.90 -7.59
C ALA A 65 -16.77 -7.12 -8.15
N LEU A 66 -16.45 -7.32 -9.43
CA LEU A 66 -15.38 -6.58 -10.09
C LEU A 66 -15.70 -5.07 -10.20
N ALA A 67 -16.97 -4.71 -10.42
CA ALA A 67 -17.36 -3.30 -10.52
C ALA A 67 -17.25 -2.60 -9.16
N GLN A 68 -17.70 -3.24 -8.08
CA GLN A 68 -17.54 -2.71 -6.72
C GLN A 68 -16.07 -2.66 -6.30
N ALA A 69 -15.29 -3.70 -6.59
CA ALA A 69 -13.85 -3.70 -6.32
C ALA A 69 -13.12 -2.60 -7.08
N LYS A 70 -13.50 -2.31 -8.33
CA LYS A 70 -12.99 -1.16 -9.08
C LYS A 70 -13.35 0.16 -8.40
N GLY A 71 -14.58 0.35 -7.95
CA GLY A 71 -14.99 1.55 -7.21
C GLY A 71 -14.10 1.79 -5.99
N LEU A 72 -13.93 0.77 -5.15
CA LEU A 72 -13.09 0.86 -3.96
C LEU A 72 -11.60 1.11 -4.30
N LEU A 73 -11.07 0.44 -5.33
CA LEU A 73 -9.70 0.66 -5.78
C LEU A 73 -9.51 2.08 -6.33
N ALA A 74 -10.51 2.65 -7.01
CA ALA A 74 -10.48 4.03 -7.50
C ALA A 74 -10.35 5.02 -6.33
N ASP A 75 -11.16 4.84 -5.28
CA ASP A 75 -11.11 5.66 -4.07
C ASP A 75 -9.78 5.53 -3.34
N TRP A 76 -9.27 4.30 -3.26
CA TRP A 76 -7.98 4.03 -2.65
C TRP A 76 -6.84 4.67 -3.46
N PHE A 77 -6.85 4.59 -4.78
CA PHE A 77 -5.86 5.24 -5.63
C PHE A 77 -5.94 6.76 -5.62
N GLU A 78 -7.14 7.32 -5.48
CA GLU A 78 -7.35 8.76 -5.26
C GLU A 78 -6.80 9.19 -3.90
N GLN A 79 -6.99 8.39 -2.85
CA GLN A 79 -6.36 8.62 -1.56
C GLN A 79 -4.83 8.58 -1.66
N ALA A 80 -4.27 7.62 -2.41
CA ALA A 80 -2.83 7.52 -2.66
C ALA A 80 -2.31 8.77 -3.40
N TYR A 81 -3.07 9.28 -4.38
CA TYR A 81 -2.78 10.51 -5.11
C TYR A 81 -2.70 11.71 -4.16
N ARG A 82 -3.74 11.92 -3.35
CA ARG A 82 -3.81 13.02 -2.36
C ARG A 82 -2.67 12.96 -1.35
N GLN A 83 -2.28 11.76 -0.92
CA GLN A 83 -1.18 11.55 0.04
C GLN A 83 0.21 11.55 -0.62
N ARG A 84 0.30 11.67 -1.95
CA ARG A 84 1.55 11.56 -2.73
C ARG A 84 2.31 10.26 -2.48
N VAL A 85 1.54 9.18 -2.25
CA VAL A 85 2.04 7.83 -2.05
C VAL A 85 2.44 7.23 -3.40
N ARG A 86 3.49 6.41 -3.40
CA ARG A 86 3.87 5.64 -4.59
C ARG A 86 3.01 4.39 -4.68
N VAL A 87 2.59 4.03 -5.87
CA VAL A 87 1.73 2.86 -6.10
C VAL A 87 2.44 1.87 -7.01
N ALA A 88 2.41 0.61 -6.60
CA ALA A 88 2.79 -0.53 -7.42
C ALA A 88 1.60 -1.47 -7.53
N VAL A 89 1.45 -2.10 -8.69
CA VAL A 89 0.32 -2.97 -8.98
C VAL A 89 0.82 -4.19 -9.71
N LEU A 90 0.49 -5.35 -9.17
CA LEU A 90 0.75 -6.66 -9.73
C LEU A 90 -0.58 -7.37 -9.98
N GLN A 91 -0.77 -7.85 -11.19
CA GLN A 91 -1.92 -8.68 -11.56
C GLN A 91 -1.50 -10.15 -11.53
N ALA A 92 -2.20 -10.96 -10.74
CA ALA A 92 -2.09 -12.40 -10.77
C ALA A 92 -3.24 -12.96 -11.62
N ALA A 93 -3.07 -12.90 -12.94
CA ALA A 93 -4.04 -13.38 -13.93
C ALA A 93 -3.32 -14.21 -15.00
N GLY A 94 -3.97 -15.23 -15.56
CA GLY A 94 -3.32 -16.06 -16.58
C GLY A 94 -2.40 -17.12 -15.99
N ASP A 95 -1.29 -17.36 -16.70
CA ASP A 95 -0.27 -18.35 -16.32
C ASP A 95 0.86 -17.73 -15.47
N GLN A 96 1.05 -16.41 -15.50
CA GLN A 96 2.15 -15.72 -14.80
C GLN A 96 1.72 -14.35 -14.23
N PRO A 97 2.31 -13.91 -13.11
CA PRO A 97 2.06 -12.58 -12.57
C PRO A 97 2.66 -11.47 -13.44
N GLU A 98 1.92 -10.38 -13.62
CA GLU A 98 2.33 -9.25 -14.46
C GLU A 98 2.30 -7.92 -13.69
N TRP A 99 3.38 -7.14 -13.80
CA TRP A 99 3.46 -5.81 -13.20
C TRP A 99 2.82 -4.75 -14.11
N SER A 100 1.76 -4.11 -13.65
CA SER A 100 1.17 -2.96 -14.35
C SER A 100 1.85 -1.65 -13.96
N PHE A 101 2.24 -1.52 -12.69
CA PHE A 101 2.96 -0.35 -12.18
C PHE A 101 3.99 -0.78 -11.15
N GLN A 102 5.19 -0.18 -11.19
CA GLN A 102 6.29 -0.54 -10.27
C GLN A 102 6.72 0.64 -9.38
N GLY A 103 5.76 1.20 -8.63
CA GLY A 103 6.01 2.21 -7.61
C GLY A 103 6.25 3.62 -8.16
N GLN A 104 5.43 3.97 -9.15
CA GLN A 104 5.27 5.31 -9.70
C GLN A 104 4.38 6.13 -8.74
N ARG A 105 4.31 7.46 -8.88
CA ARG A 105 3.29 8.23 -8.13
C ARG A 105 1.92 7.92 -8.70
N SER A 106 0.90 7.81 -7.83
CA SER A 106 -0.49 7.73 -8.30
C SER A 106 -0.81 8.89 -9.23
N GLY A 107 -1.67 8.67 -10.21
CA GLY A 107 -2.02 9.66 -11.24
C GLY A 107 -3.04 9.11 -12.24
N GLN A 108 -3.37 9.91 -13.25
CA GLN A 108 -4.44 9.60 -14.20
C GLN A 108 -4.24 8.27 -14.95
N ALA A 109 -3.00 7.88 -15.25
CA ALA A 109 -2.70 6.61 -15.91
C ALA A 109 -3.19 5.39 -15.11
N LEU A 110 -3.17 5.47 -13.78
CA LEU A 110 -3.63 4.40 -12.90
C LEU A 110 -5.16 4.27 -12.92
N GLN A 111 -5.87 5.39 -12.98
CA GLN A 111 -7.34 5.41 -13.10
C GLN A 111 -7.79 4.86 -14.46
N VAL A 112 -7.14 5.29 -15.56
CA VAL A 112 -7.43 4.76 -16.91
C VAL A 112 -7.14 3.26 -16.97
N TRP A 113 -6.04 2.81 -16.37
CA TRP A 113 -5.73 1.37 -16.30
C TRP A 113 -6.79 0.59 -15.51
N LEU A 114 -7.31 1.14 -14.41
CA LEU A 114 -8.36 0.50 -13.61
C LEU A 114 -9.64 0.25 -14.43
N ASP A 115 -9.98 1.15 -15.35
CA ASP A 115 -11.12 0.97 -16.26
C ASP A 115 -10.88 -0.22 -17.21
N THR A 116 -9.63 -0.42 -17.64
CA THR A 116 -9.24 -1.53 -18.54
C THR A 116 -9.15 -2.89 -17.86
N LEU A 117 -9.17 -2.97 -16.52
CA LEU A 117 -9.14 -4.24 -15.80
C LEU A 117 -10.30 -5.15 -16.22
N GLY A 118 -9.95 -6.31 -16.79
CA GLY A 118 -10.88 -7.33 -17.24
C GLY A 118 -10.70 -8.65 -16.49
N ALA A 119 -11.60 -9.60 -16.72
CA ALA A 119 -11.51 -10.94 -16.14
C ALA A 119 -10.49 -11.79 -16.91
N GLY A 120 -9.27 -11.96 -16.37
CA GLY A 120 -8.30 -12.96 -16.81
C GLY A 120 -8.69 -14.37 -16.32
N GLY A 121 -8.20 -15.43 -16.95
CA GLY A 121 -8.43 -16.82 -16.52
C GLY A 121 -7.20 -17.43 -15.88
N GLY A 122 -7.37 -18.24 -14.84
CA GLY A 122 -6.24 -18.78 -14.05
C GLY A 122 -5.72 -17.78 -13.03
N THR A 123 -5.27 -18.28 -11.88
CA THR A 123 -4.74 -17.46 -10.77
C THR A 123 -3.42 -18.07 -10.29
N PRO A 124 -2.28 -17.48 -10.66
CA PRO A 124 -0.97 -17.86 -10.13
C PRO A 124 -0.63 -16.99 -8.89
N LEU A 125 -1.52 -16.91 -7.89
CA LEU A 125 -1.32 -16.01 -6.75
C LEU A 125 -0.05 -16.32 -5.96
N LEU A 126 0.32 -17.61 -5.83
CA LEU A 126 1.57 -18.00 -5.19
C LEU A 126 2.78 -17.38 -5.89
N ALA A 127 2.82 -17.45 -7.22
CA ALA A 127 3.86 -16.82 -8.02
C ALA A 127 3.81 -15.29 -7.88
N GLY A 128 2.62 -14.69 -7.84
CA GLY A 128 2.45 -13.26 -7.62
C GLY A 128 2.99 -12.79 -6.27
N LEU A 129 2.74 -13.54 -5.20
CA LEU A 129 3.25 -13.22 -3.86
C LEU A 129 4.78 -13.38 -3.78
N GLU A 130 5.36 -14.38 -4.43
CA GLU A 130 6.82 -14.55 -4.51
C GLU A 130 7.49 -13.42 -5.31
N GLU A 131 6.90 -13.04 -6.45
CA GLU A 131 7.36 -11.92 -7.27
C GLU A 131 7.29 -10.60 -6.49
N ALA A 132 6.17 -10.36 -5.81
CA ALA A 132 5.98 -9.21 -4.93
C ALA A 132 7.01 -9.18 -3.79
N ARG A 133 7.26 -10.31 -3.12
CA ARG A 133 8.27 -10.43 -2.06
C ARG A 133 9.67 -10.06 -2.59
N THR A 134 10.07 -10.65 -3.71
CA THR A 134 11.38 -10.42 -4.34
C THR A 134 11.56 -8.96 -4.73
N TRP A 135 10.52 -8.35 -5.33
CA TRP A 135 10.53 -6.94 -5.70
C TRP A 135 10.61 -6.02 -4.49
N LEU A 136 9.83 -6.29 -3.43
CA LEU A 136 9.84 -5.53 -2.18
C LEU A 136 11.19 -5.59 -1.47
N GLU A 137 11.85 -6.75 -1.46
CA GLU A 137 13.20 -6.89 -0.91
C GLU A 137 14.21 -6.02 -1.65
N GLY A 138 14.17 -6.04 -2.99
CA GLY A 138 15.00 -5.16 -3.82
C GLY A 138 14.70 -3.68 -3.58
N ARG A 139 13.42 -3.33 -3.41
CA ARG A 139 12.98 -1.96 -3.17
C ARG A 139 13.40 -1.44 -1.81
N ARG A 140 13.28 -2.26 -0.76
CA ARG A 140 13.70 -1.91 0.60
C ARG A 140 15.20 -1.61 0.68
N ARG A 141 16.02 -2.31 -0.12
CA ARG A 141 17.46 -2.00 -0.26
C ARG A 141 17.70 -0.63 -0.92
N ARG A 142 16.91 -0.25 -1.92
CA ARG A 142 17.04 1.03 -2.64
C ARG A 142 16.43 2.22 -1.89
N HIS A 143 15.39 1.98 -1.08
CA HIS A 143 14.63 2.98 -0.35
C HIS A 143 14.50 2.58 1.13
N PRO A 144 15.60 2.61 1.90
CA PRO A 144 15.54 2.31 3.33
C PRO A 144 14.63 3.33 4.04
N GLY A 145 13.66 2.84 4.81
CA GLY A 145 12.67 3.67 5.50
C GLY A 145 11.41 4.02 4.69
N GLU A 146 11.23 3.47 3.49
CA GLU A 146 9.93 3.50 2.81
C GLU A 146 8.97 2.51 3.50
N GLU A 147 7.86 3.00 4.03
CA GLU A 147 6.82 2.18 4.63
C GLU A 147 5.94 1.58 3.53
N CYS A 148 5.84 0.25 3.51
CA CYS A 148 5.04 -0.47 2.52
C CYS A 148 3.75 -0.99 3.16
N GLN A 149 2.64 -0.79 2.44
CA GLN A 149 1.36 -1.45 2.69
C GLN A 149 0.96 -2.26 1.46
N LEU A 150 0.59 -3.51 1.65
CA LEU A 150 0.06 -4.40 0.63
C LEU A 150 -1.46 -4.53 0.78
N LEU A 151 -2.19 -4.31 -0.31
CA LEU A 151 -3.57 -4.73 -0.46
C LEU A 151 -3.63 -5.92 -1.41
N LEU A 152 -4.08 -7.05 -0.92
CA LEU A 152 -4.35 -8.24 -1.71
C LEU A 152 -5.85 -8.33 -1.96
N VAL A 153 -6.29 -8.20 -3.20
CA VAL A 153 -7.68 -8.32 -3.61
C VAL A 153 -7.88 -9.71 -4.21
N THR A 154 -8.76 -10.53 -3.63
CA THR A 154 -9.00 -11.91 -4.08
C THR A 154 -10.45 -12.31 -3.88
N ASP A 155 -10.96 -13.19 -4.73
CA ASP A 155 -12.28 -13.81 -4.61
C ASP A 155 -12.26 -15.08 -3.72
N GLY A 156 -11.13 -15.36 -3.05
CA GLY A 156 -10.99 -16.47 -2.12
C GLY A 156 -10.91 -17.85 -2.78
N ARG A 157 -10.89 -17.94 -4.12
CA ARG A 157 -10.96 -19.22 -4.85
C ARG A 157 -9.64 -19.96 -5.00
N LEU A 158 -8.67 -19.60 -4.16
CA LEU A 158 -7.38 -20.28 -4.08
C LEU A 158 -7.57 -21.76 -3.74
N ARG A 159 -6.95 -22.62 -4.54
CA ARG A 159 -6.97 -24.06 -4.34
C ARG A 159 -5.88 -24.51 -3.36
N GLU A 160 -4.77 -23.79 -3.31
CA GLU A 160 -3.59 -24.14 -2.52
C GLU A 160 -3.04 -22.93 -1.76
N LEU A 161 -2.79 -23.12 -0.47
CA LEU A 161 -2.28 -22.11 0.48
C LEU A 161 -0.91 -22.52 1.05
N ALA A 162 -0.33 -23.62 0.57
CA ALA A 162 1.01 -24.06 0.95
C ALA A 162 2.06 -23.24 0.19
N GLY A 163 3.18 -22.93 0.84
CA GLY A 163 4.28 -22.21 0.19
C GLY A 163 4.02 -20.72 -0.08
N LEU A 164 3.09 -20.08 0.65
CA LEU A 164 2.87 -18.64 0.54
C LEU A 164 4.12 -17.87 0.98
N ALA A 165 4.70 -17.09 0.05
CA ALA A 165 5.60 -16.02 0.41
C ALA A 165 4.84 -15.00 1.27
N VAL A 166 5.41 -14.65 2.43
CA VAL A 166 4.90 -13.55 3.24
C VAL A 166 5.72 -12.30 2.94
N PRO A 167 5.13 -11.29 2.27
CA PRO A 167 5.80 -10.02 2.05
C PRO A 167 6.08 -9.33 3.40
N ALA A 168 7.28 -8.78 3.58
CA ALA A 168 7.67 -8.08 4.80
C ALA A 168 7.05 -6.66 4.87
N CYS A 169 5.73 -6.57 4.81
CA CYS A 169 4.97 -5.32 4.83
C CYS A 169 3.59 -5.50 5.49
N ARG A 170 2.97 -4.39 5.90
CA ARG A 170 1.60 -4.44 6.45
C ARG A 170 0.66 -4.89 5.34
N THR A 171 -0.02 -6.02 5.55
CA THR A 171 -0.88 -6.62 4.52
C THR A 171 -2.34 -6.54 4.94
N LEU A 172 -3.21 -6.17 4.00
CA LEU A 172 -4.66 -6.23 4.09
C LEU A 172 -5.16 -7.14 2.97
N VAL A 173 -5.93 -8.15 3.31
CA VAL A 173 -6.66 -9.00 2.36
C VAL A 173 -8.07 -8.47 2.23
N LEU A 174 -8.43 -8.04 1.02
CA LEU A 174 -9.76 -7.65 0.63
C LEU A 174 -10.42 -8.81 -0.12
N ASP A 175 -11.48 -9.34 0.49
CA ASP A 175 -12.29 -10.41 -0.07
C ASP A 175 -13.42 -9.83 -0.92
N ILE A 176 -13.42 -10.15 -2.21
CA ILE A 176 -14.42 -9.70 -3.18
C ILE A 176 -15.47 -10.78 -3.50
N GLU A 177 -15.55 -11.85 -2.69
CA GLU A 177 -16.53 -12.92 -2.85
C GLU A 177 -17.96 -12.46 -2.51
N LEU A 178 -18.77 -12.14 -3.51
CA LEU A 178 -20.20 -11.79 -3.34
C LEU A 178 -21.15 -13.01 -3.30
N GLY A 179 -20.66 -14.16 -2.83
CA GLY A 179 -21.42 -15.42 -2.80
C GLY A 179 -22.24 -15.61 -1.51
N PRO A 180 -23.42 -16.28 -1.55
CA PRO A 180 -24.22 -16.54 -0.34
C PRO A 180 -23.55 -17.53 0.64
N VAL A 181 -22.55 -18.28 0.18
CA VAL A 181 -21.76 -19.22 0.99
C VAL A 181 -20.33 -18.73 1.01
N ARG A 182 -19.87 -18.25 2.16
CA ARG A 182 -18.49 -17.82 2.39
C ARG A 182 -17.61 -19.06 2.50
N LEU A 183 -16.65 -19.21 1.59
CA LEU A 183 -15.75 -20.38 1.60
C LEU A 183 -14.67 -20.31 2.71
N GLY A 184 -14.56 -19.18 3.41
CA GLY A 184 -13.64 -18.98 4.55
C GLY A 184 -12.15 -18.98 4.19
N ARG A 185 -11.82 -19.09 2.90
CA ARG A 185 -10.45 -19.24 2.40
C ARG A 185 -9.67 -17.93 2.38
N ALA A 186 -10.33 -16.80 2.08
CA ALA A 186 -9.69 -15.49 2.18
C ALA A 186 -9.32 -15.14 3.64
N THR A 187 -10.12 -15.58 4.61
CA THR A 187 -9.79 -15.46 6.05
C THR A 187 -8.58 -16.32 6.42
N GLU A 188 -8.52 -17.57 5.95
CA GLU A 188 -7.36 -18.44 6.17
C GLU A 188 -6.09 -17.90 5.47
N LEU A 189 -6.23 -17.34 4.27
CA LEU A 189 -5.16 -16.64 3.57
C LEU A 189 -4.63 -15.47 4.39
N ALA A 190 -5.52 -14.60 4.88
CA ALA A 190 -5.14 -13.48 5.74
C ALA A 190 -4.41 -13.97 6.99
N ARG A 191 -4.91 -15.02 7.64
CA ARG A 191 -4.27 -15.64 8.82
C ARG A 191 -2.86 -16.13 8.50
N ARG A 192 -2.65 -16.82 7.38
CA ARG A 192 -1.32 -17.32 6.96
C ARG A 192 -0.34 -16.21 6.61
N LEU A 193 -0.85 -15.11 6.03
CA LEU A 193 -0.05 -13.93 5.70
C LEU A 193 0.18 -13.01 6.93
N GLY A 194 -0.46 -13.28 8.07
CA GLY A 194 -0.46 -12.36 9.21
C GLY A 194 -1.11 -11.01 8.86
N ALA A 195 -2.07 -11.03 7.94
CA ALA A 195 -2.72 -9.86 7.37
C ALA A 195 -4.04 -9.52 8.07
N GLU A 196 -4.43 -8.25 7.99
CA GLU A 196 -5.79 -7.81 8.30
C GLU A 196 -6.75 -8.37 7.23
N TYR A 197 -7.95 -8.79 7.61
CA TYR A 197 -8.98 -9.28 6.68
C TYR A 197 -10.13 -8.27 6.63
N ARG A 198 -10.63 -7.96 5.44
CA ARG A 198 -11.86 -7.19 5.23
C ARG A 198 -12.66 -7.78 4.08
N HIS A 199 -13.97 -7.84 4.24
CA HIS A 199 -14.88 -8.18 3.16
C HIS A 199 -15.31 -6.91 2.39
N LEU A 200 -15.51 -7.01 1.08
CA LEU A 200 -15.90 -5.87 0.24
C LEU A 200 -17.16 -5.16 0.76
N GLU A 201 -18.15 -5.91 1.24
CA GLU A 201 -19.39 -5.36 1.82
C GLU A 201 -19.18 -4.61 3.15
N GLU A 202 -18.09 -4.88 3.86
CA GLU A 202 -17.78 -4.23 5.14
C GLU A 202 -17.00 -2.92 4.94
N VAL A 203 -16.57 -2.64 3.72
CA VAL A 203 -15.90 -1.39 3.39
C VAL A 203 -16.96 -0.36 2.99
N PRO A 204 -17.15 0.72 3.77
CA PRO A 204 -18.11 1.75 3.39
C PRO A 204 -17.71 2.36 2.05
N GLU A 205 -18.67 2.50 1.13
CA GLU A 205 -18.55 3.43 0.01
C GLU A 205 -18.30 4.83 0.61
N ILE A 206 -17.21 5.50 0.22
CA ILE A 206 -16.81 6.81 0.76
C ILE A 206 -17.31 7.92 -0.16
#